data_AF-A0A1U8AG90-F1
#
_entry.id   AF-A0A1U8AG90-F1
#
_cell.length_a   1.000
_cell.length_b   1.000
_cell.length_c   1.000
_cell.angle_alpha   90.00
_cell.angle_beta   90.00
_cell.angle_gamma   90.00
#
_symmetry.space_group_name_H-M   'P 1'
#
loop_
_entity.id
_entity.type
_entity.pdbx_description
1 polymer ?
#
loop_
_entity_poly.entity_id
_entity_poly.type
_entity_poly.pdbx_seq_one_letter_code
_entity_poly.pdbx_strand_id
1 'polypeptide(L)'
;MHLKTWACEESKLDNGLCGYGPRIIVRSIKAIKKGEEVCVTYTDLLQPKDMRHSELWETYRFICKCSRCSVFPQTYVDCVLLGHVALKGNATITFNVTDSFSNHGFIEEETCKDSAHCLGEAIDEYLSIGDPETSCQKLENILSECLQDDRLKPQERPSSNLQPLHHLSLNAYIILASAYKIRAINLLAIHSEVDYKLEAFNMHRTSTAYSLLLAGAVHHLFVPETSLIVPAANFWISVGESLLSLSRSLTWNLTVEQGKPHSNLISLSSYGCGRCSLMDKLEANLICPKANSILGQDAFNEISKKFLDCISMILPEVWPSLISGHNYLKDICDPVDFRWLRTEAFSSEHSQLHVDCTDVGSSCIDGKGCVSCACEAGRCTNRERTTLFQLGSHCLLYGGYLSTICYGCCSLLTSYSKNLLYNAEKCS
;
A
#
# COMPACT_ATOMS: atom_id res chain seq x y z
N MET A 1 -22.39 5.07 -3.40
CA MET A 1 -21.82 4.05 -4.31
C MET A 1 -20.56 3.53 -3.62
N HIS A 2 -20.63 2.37 -2.98
CA HIS A 2 -19.48 1.82 -2.24
C HIS A 2 -18.29 1.69 -3.18
N LEU A 3 -17.13 2.25 -2.80
CA LEU A 3 -15.84 1.84 -3.33
C LEU A 3 -15.80 0.32 -3.27
N LYS A 4 -16.05 -0.33 -4.42
CA LYS A 4 -15.92 -1.78 -4.57
C LYS A 4 -14.45 -2.07 -4.43
N THR A 5 -13.99 -2.21 -3.18
CA THR A 5 -12.76 -2.92 -2.85
C THR A 5 -12.85 -4.26 -3.54
N TRP A 6 -12.08 -4.40 -4.62
CA TRP A 6 -11.82 -5.64 -5.33
C TRP A 6 -13.01 -6.56 -5.57
N ALA A 7 -13.66 -6.37 -6.71
CA ALA A 7 -14.07 -7.55 -7.47
C ALA A 7 -12.78 -8.20 -7.99
N CYS A 8 -12.37 -9.32 -7.40
CA CYS A 8 -11.54 -10.28 -8.12
C CYS A 8 -12.25 -10.51 -9.47
N GLU A 9 -11.55 -10.32 -10.59
CA GLU A 9 -12.12 -10.53 -11.93
C GLU A 9 -12.77 -11.93 -12.00
N GLU A 10 -14.10 -11.98 -11.81
CA GLU A 10 -14.90 -13.19 -11.99
C GLU A 10 -14.76 -13.73 -13.43
N SER A 11 -14.27 -12.92 -14.37
CA SER A 11 -13.95 -13.34 -15.74
C SER A 11 -12.81 -14.36 -15.85
N LYS A 12 -12.02 -14.58 -14.79
CA LYS A 12 -11.03 -15.69 -14.73
C LYS A 12 -11.59 -16.96 -14.07
N LEU A 13 -12.85 -16.96 -13.64
CA LEU A 13 -13.51 -18.06 -12.91
C LEU A 13 -14.41 -18.95 -13.77
N ASP A 14 -14.36 -18.83 -15.10
CA ASP A 14 -15.19 -19.64 -16.00
C ASP A 14 -14.61 -21.05 -16.20
N ASN A 15 -14.54 -21.81 -15.11
CA ASN A 15 -14.44 -23.27 -15.09
C ASN A 15 -15.08 -23.78 -13.81
N GLY A 16 -16.41 -23.65 -13.73
CA GLY A 16 -17.19 -24.07 -12.56
C GLY A 16 -18.60 -24.53 -12.93
N LEU A 17 -18.72 -25.77 -13.42
CA LEU A 17 -19.97 -26.53 -13.50
C LEU A 17 -20.69 -26.58 -12.13
N CYS A 18 -21.68 -25.70 -11.87
CA CYS A 18 -22.84 -26.01 -11.03
C CYS A 18 -23.87 -24.87 -11.02
N GLY A 19 -25.14 -25.20 -11.29
CA GLY A 19 -26.29 -24.27 -11.32
C GLY A 19 -26.78 -23.77 -9.96
N TYR A 20 -25.87 -23.40 -9.06
CA TYR A 20 -26.21 -22.70 -7.82
C TYR A 20 -25.76 -21.25 -7.92
N GLY A 21 -26.60 -20.30 -7.50
CA GLY A 21 -26.28 -18.87 -7.46
C GLY A 21 -25.07 -18.55 -6.54
N PRO A 22 -24.73 -17.27 -6.40
CA PRO A 22 -23.54 -16.86 -5.65
C PRO A 22 -23.56 -17.40 -4.22
N ARG A 23 -22.48 -18.07 -3.82
CA ARG A 23 -22.33 -18.70 -2.50
C ARG A 23 -21.72 -17.72 -1.49
N ILE A 24 -22.40 -17.47 -0.38
CA ILE A 24 -21.87 -16.69 0.75
C ILE A 24 -21.24 -17.62 1.78
N ILE A 25 -20.04 -17.30 2.25
CA ILE A 25 -19.30 -18.05 3.28
C ILE A 25 -18.97 -17.10 4.43
N VAL A 26 -19.37 -17.44 5.66
CA VAL A 26 -19.05 -16.69 6.88
C VAL A 26 -17.98 -17.45 7.66
N ARG A 27 -16.92 -16.75 8.09
CA ARG A 27 -15.80 -17.31 8.87
C ARG A 27 -15.47 -16.40 10.05
N SER A 28 -15.04 -17.02 11.14
CA SER A 28 -14.57 -16.31 12.33
C SER A 28 -13.12 -15.86 12.13
N ILE A 29 -12.85 -14.56 12.30
CA ILE A 29 -11.48 -13.99 12.29
C ILE A 29 -10.84 -13.94 13.69
N LYS A 30 -11.59 -14.34 14.72
CA LYS A 30 -11.15 -14.46 16.12
C LYS A 30 -11.80 -15.68 16.76
N ALA A 31 -11.26 -16.13 17.89
CA ALA A 31 -11.92 -17.14 18.71
C ALA A 31 -13.27 -16.60 19.23
N ILE A 32 -14.32 -17.41 19.16
CA ILE A 32 -15.68 -17.07 19.60
C ILE A 32 -16.05 -17.97 20.78
N LYS A 33 -16.36 -17.38 21.92
CA LYS A 33 -16.78 -18.13 23.12
C LYS A 33 -18.23 -18.58 22.98
N LYS A 34 -18.60 -19.67 23.65
CA LYS A 34 -20.01 -20.11 23.71
C LYS A 34 -20.87 -18.99 24.31
N GLY A 35 -21.92 -18.58 23.58
CA GLY A 35 -22.82 -17.49 23.98
C GLY A 35 -22.32 -16.08 23.62
N GLU A 36 -21.15 -15.95 22.97
CA GLU A 36 -20.69 -14.68 22.40
C GLU A 36 -21.48 -14.36 21.12
N GLU A 37 -21.86 -13.10 20.96
CA GLU A 37 -22.51 -12.59 19.76
C GLU A 37 -21.57 -12.64 18.55
N VAL A 38 -22.09 -13.11 17.41
CA VAL A 38 -21.34 -13.15 16.15
C VAL A 38 -21.67 -11.88 15.36
N CYS A 39 -20.70 -10.98 15.27
CA CYS A 39 -20.83 -9.72 14.54
C CYS A 39 -20.13 -9.78 13.18
N VAL A 40 -20.67 -9.05 12.20
CA VAL A 40 -20.02 -8.73 10.92
C VAL A 40 -19.99 -7.20 10.75
N THR A 41 -19.16 -6.71 9.84
CA THR A 41 -19.05 -5.27 9.55
C THR A 41 -19.94 -4.89 8.38
N TYR A 42 -20.74 -3.84 8.54
CA TYR A 42 -21.61 -3.32 7.47
C TYR A 42 -21.01 -2.14 6.71
N THR A 43 -20.09 -1.43 7.33
CA THR A 43 -19.42 -0.25 6.75
C THR A 43 -17.96 -0.54 6.48
N ASP A 44 -17.30 0.35 5.74
CA ASP A 44 -15.84 0.37 5.67
C ASP A 44 -15.24 0.72 7.03
N LEU A 45 -14.20 -0.03 7.43
CA LEU A 45 -13.48 0.19 8.70
C LEU A 45 -12.33 1.19 8.57
N LEU A 46 -11.92 1.55 7.35
CA LEU A 46 -10.96 2.62 7.07
C LEU A 46 -11.61 4.01 7.11
N GLN A 47 -12.88 4.08 7.49
CA GLN A 47 -13.55 5.33 7.82
C GLN A 47 -13.47 5.65 9.32
N PRO A 48 -13.44 6.94 9.67
CA PRO A 48 -13.65 7.43 11.02
C PRO A 48 -14.94 6.96 11.69
N LYS A 49 -14.94 6.95 13.03
CA LYS A 49 -16.12 6.67 13.86
C LYS A 49 -17.38 7.43 13.41
N ASP A 50 -17.28 8.74 13.20
CA ASP A 50 -18.47 9.56 12.93
C ASP A 50 -19.08 9.25 11.56
N MET A 51 -18.25 9.02 10.53
CA MET A 51 -18.71 8.58 9.22
C MET A 51 -19.37 7.21 9.28
N ARG A 52 -18.76 6.25 9.99
CA ARG A 52 -19.37 4.93 10.20
C ARG A 52 -20.71 5.03 10.93
N HIS A 53 -20.84 5.91 11.92
CA HIS A 53 -22.10 6.15 12.60
C HIS A 53 -23.15 6.78 11.68
N SER A 54 -22.78 7.76 10.85
CA SER A 54 -23.68 8.37 9.87
C SER A 54 -24.19 7.33 8.87
N GLU A 55 -23.30 6.53 8.28
CA GLU A 55 -23.67 5.48 7.31
C GLU A 55 -24.60 4.42 7.94
N LEU A 56 -24.26 3.96 9.16
CA LEU A 56 -25.09 3.01 9.92
C LEU A 56 -26.46 3.59 10.27
N TRP A 57 -26.52 4.86 10.63
CA TRP A 57 -27.77 5.52 10.95
C TRP A 57 -28.66 5.71 9.72
N GLU A 58 -28.08 6.21 8.62
CA GLU A 58 -28.79 6.46 7.37
C GLU A 58 -29.38 5.17 6.79
N THR A 59 -28.57 4.12 6.75
CA THR A 59 -28.90 2.85 6.08
C THR A 59 -29.61 1.85 6.98
N TYR A 60 -29.15 1.70 8.23
CA TYR A 60 -29.59 0.64 9.14
C TYR A 60 -30.28 1.16 10.40
N ARG A 61 -30.37 2.48 10.61
CA ARG A 61 -31.13 3.15 11.68
C ARG A 61 -30.71 2.74 13.10
N PHE A 62 -29.41 2.50 13.31
CA PHE A 62 -28.85 2.28 14.64
C PHE A 62 -27.51 2.98 14.83
N ILE A 63 -27.12 3.17 16.10
CA ILE A 63 -25.81 3.70 16.48
C ILE A 63 -24.99 2.56 17.07
N CYS A 64 -23.83 2.30 16.49
CA CYS A 64 -22.94 1.22 16.94
C CYS A 64 -22.34 1.52 18.31
N LYS A 65 -22.30 0.50 19.18
CA LYS A 65 -21.68 0.55 20.52
C LYS A 65 -20.59 -0.50 20.68
N CYS A 66 -19.92 -0.89 19.59
CA CYS A 66 -18.79 -1.81 19.68
C CYS A 66 -17.63 -1.20 20.51
N SER A 67 -16.61 -2.00 20.82
CA SER A 67 -15.45 -1.52 21.59
C SER A 67 -14.82 -0.27 20.98
N ARG A 68 -14.52 -0.28 19.67
CA ARG A 68 -13.94 0.87 18.94
C ARG A 68 -14.83 2.12 18.99
N CYS A 69 -16.16 1.96 18.88
CA CYS A 69 -17.10 3.09 18.93
C CYS A 69 -17.34 3.63 20.36
N SER A 70 -17.19 2.77 21.37
CA SER A 70 -17.48 3.13 22.77
C SER A 70 -16.30 3.75 23.51
N VAL A 71 -15.07 3.68 22.98
CA VAL A 71 -13.90 4.28 23.64
C VAL A 71 -14.00 5.81 23.62
N PHE A 72 -13.74 6.41 24.78
CA PHE A 72 -13.50 7.84 24.94
C PHE A 72 -12.26 8.06 25.83
N PRO A 73 -11.25 8.84 25.40
CA PRO A 73 -11.16 9.56 24.12
C PRO A 73 -11.08 8.62 22.91
N GLN A 74 -11.24 9.16 21.70
CA GLN A 74 -11.25 8.39 20.46
C GLN A 74 -9.98 7.55 20.28
N THR A 75 -10.09 6.38 19.64
CA THR A 75 -8.93 5.49 19.43
C THR A 75 -7.86 6.15 18.56
N TYR A 76 -6.60 5.70 18.67
CA TYR A 76 -5.51 6.18 17.82
C TYR A 76 -5.88 6.11 16.33
N VAL A 77 -6.42 4.97 15.88
CA VAL A 77 -6.81 4.76 14.49
C VAL A 77 -7.86 5.76 14.04
N ASP A 78 -8.91 5.96 14.83
CA ASP A 78 -9.97 6.90 14.47
C ASP A 78 -9.48 8.37 14.50
N CYS A 79 -8.54 8.72 15.38
CA CYS A 79 -7.95 10.07 15.41
C CYS A 79 -7.09 10.34 14.17
N VAL A 80 -6.29 9.37 13.75
CA VAL A 80 -5.43 9.48 12.57
C VAL A 80 -6.27 9.53 11.29
N LEU A 81 -7.32 8.70 11.18
CA LEU A 81 -8.21 8.69 10.01
C LEU A 81 -8.97 10.02 9.83
N LEU A 82 -9.23 10.76 10.92
CA LEU A 82 -9.82 12.10 10.92
C LEU A 82 -8.82 13.24 10.77
N GLY A 83 -7.52 12.98 10.91
CA GLY A 83 -6.51 14.04 10.93
C GLY A 83 -6.45 14.84 12.24
N HIS A 84 -7.04 14.33 13.33
CA HIS A 84 -7.01 14.99 14.66
C HIS A 84 -5.67 14.85 15.40
N VAL A 85 -4.66 14.23 14.79
CA VAL A 85 -3.32 14.11 15.36
C VAL A 85 -2.48 15.30 14.92
N ALA A 86 -2.52 16.38 15.71
CA ALA A 86 -1.61 17.51 15.54
C ALA A 86 -0.27 17.21 16.25
N LEU A 87 0.82 17.13 15.48
CA LEU A 87 2.18 17.10 16.02
C LEU A 87 2.58 18.52 16.42
N LYS A 88 2.25 18.95 17.64
CA LYS A 88 2.93 20.10 18.23
C LYS A 88 4.24 19.62 18.86
N GLY A 89 5.35 20.19 18.37
CA GLY A 89 6.70 19.87 18.80
C GLY A 89 6.84 19.90 20.32
N ASN A 90 7.67 18.97 20.82
CA ASN A 90 7.92 18.54 22.20
C ASN A 90 6.88 17.60 22.86
N ALA A 91 6.94 16.34 22.43
CA ALA A 91 6.70 15.13 23.25
C ALA A 91 5.34 14.95 23.93
N THR A 92 4.28 15.63 23.46
CA THR A 92 2.90 15.31 23.88
C THR A 92 2.02 15.14 22.66
N ILE A 93 1.45 13.94 22.47
CA ILE A 93 0.33 13.75 21.54
C ILE A 93 -0.83 14.56 22.12
N THR A 94 -0.96 15.81 21.73
CA THR A 94 -2.18 16.58 21.97
C THR A 94 -3.23 16.04 21.02
N PHE A 95 -4.06 15.14 21.53
CA PHE A 95 -5.37 14.93 20.95
C PHE A 95 -6.10 16.27 21.06
N ASN A 96 -6.40 16.93 19.94
CA ASN A 96 -7.27 18.12 19.92
C ASN A 96 -8.73 17.72 20.22
N VAL A 97 -8.94 16.94 21.29
CA VAL A 97 -10.26 16.46 21.72
C VAL A 97 -10.98 17.51 22.58
N THR A 98 -10.33 18.65 22.90
CA THR A 98 -10.84 19.55 23.94
C THR A 98 -11.62 20.80 23.52
N ASP A 99 -11.83 21.15 22.24
CA ASP A 99 -12.55 22.41 21.94
C ASP A 99 -13.84 22.32 21.10
N SER A 100 -14.19 21.20 20.47
CA SER A 100 -15.34 21.20 19.54
C SER A 100 -16.73 21.04 20.18
N PHE A 101 -16.85 20.95 21.51
CA PHE A 101 -18.17 20.85 22.17
C PHE A 101 -18.47 21.92 23.23
N SER A 102 -17.58 22.89 23.46
CA SER A 102 -17.87 23.97 24.40
C SER A 102 -17.19 25.28 24.03
N ASN A 103 -17.66 25.92 22.97
CA ASN A 103 -18.12 27.32 22.96
C ASN A 103 -18.18 27.84 21.52
N HIS A 104 -19.29 28.50 21.20
CA HIS A 104 -19.36 29.42 20.07
C HIS A 104 -18.24 30.46 20.21
N GLY A 105 -17.19 30.32 19.41
CA GLY A 105 -16.11 31.28 19.28
C GLY A 105 -15.52 31.14 17.89
N PHE A 106 -15.95 32.03 16.99
CA PHE A 106 -15.39 32.21 15.66
C PHE A 106 -13.86 32.35 15.76
N ILE A 107 -13.13 31.31 15.39
CA ILE A 107 -11.72 31.36 15.02
C ILE A 107 -11.66 30.68 13.65
N GLU A 108 -11.19 31.44 12.66
CA GLU A 108 -11.27 31.16 11.22
C GLU A 108 -10.97 29.70 10.86
N GLU A 109 -12.05 29.02 10.50
CA GLU A 109 -12.19 27.60 10.20
C GLU A 109 -12.40 27.42 8.69
N GLU A 110 -11.63 28.18 7.89
CA GLU A 110 -11.88 28.35 6.44
C GLU A 110 -10.84 27.58 5.59
N THR A 111 -9.57 27.50 5.99
CA THR A 111 -8.51 26.89 5.16
C THR A 111 -8.32 25.38 5.31
N CYS A 112 -8.68 24.76 6.45
CA CYS A 112 -8.62 23.30 6.63
C CYS A 112 -9.78 22.56 5.92
N LYS A 113 -10.88 23.27 5.66
CA LYS A 113 -12.00 22.74 4.87
C LYS A 113 -11.61 22.60 3.40
N ASP A 114 -10.75 23.47 2.88
CA ASP A 114 -10.50 23.54 1.43
C ASP A 114 -9.80 22.30 0.87
N SER A 115 -8.71 21.80 1.49
CA SER A 115 -7.97 20.66 0.93
C SER A 115 -8.72 19.32 1.06
N ALA A 116 -9.36 19.08 2.21
CA ALA A 116 -10.19 17.88 2.42
C ALA A 116 -11.45 17.91 1.54
N HIS A 117 -12.07 19.09 1.37
CA HIS A 117 -13.18 19.27 0.46
C HIS A 117 -12.76 19.05 -1.00
N CYS A 118 -11.69 19.71 -1.46
CA CYS A 118 -11.15 19.53 -2.81
C CYS A 118 -10.76 18.07 -3.10
N LEU A 119 -10.14 17.39 -2.14
CA LEU A 119 -9.79 15.97 -2.29
C LEU A 119 -11.04 15.09 -2.35
N GLY A 120 -12.05 15.38 -1.51
CA GLY A 120 -13.36 14.73 -1.54
C GLY A 120 -14.07 14.92 -2.88
N GLU A 121 -14.13 16.15 -3.40
CA GLU A 121 -14.71 16.46 -4.72
C GLU A 121 -13.98 15.74 -5.85
N ALA A 122 -12.64 15.69 -5.82
CA ALA A 122 -11.85 14.97 -6.81
C ALA A 122 -12.13 13.45 -6.78
N ILE A 123 -12.33 12.88 -5.58
CA ILE A 123 -12.73 11.48 -5.41
C ILE A 123 -14.13 11.25 -5.99
N ASP A 124 -15.10 12.10 -5.65
CA ASP A 124 -16.49 11.98 -6.12
C ASP A 124 -16.60 12.16 -7.64
N GLU A 125 -15.80 13.07 -8.21
CA GLU A 125 -15.69 13.27 -9.65
C GLU A 125 -15.19 12.01 -10.36
N TYR A 126 -14.12 11.37 -9.85
CA TYR A 126 -13.64 10.11 -10.40
C TYR A 126 -14.68 9.00 -10.32
N LEU A 127 -15.37 8.88 -9.18
CA LEU A 127 -16.42 7.88 -9.00
C LEU A 127 -17.63 8.09 -9.92
N SER A 128 -17.83 9.33 -10.41
CA SER A 128 -18.94 9.70 -11.30
C SER A 128 -18.59 9.64 -12.79
N ILE A 129 -17.46 10.24 -13.18
CA ILE A 129 -17.04 10.41 -14.59
C ILE A 129 -16.13 9.26 -15.03
N GLY A 130 -15.27 8.78 -14.14
CA GLY A 130 -14.36 7.65 -14.39
C GLY A 130 -13.18 7.96 -15.32
N ASP A 131 -12.85 9.23 -15.59
CA ASP A 131 -11.67 9.58 -16.42
C ASP A 131 -10.37 9.39 -15.62
N PRO A 132 -9.53 8.38 -15.95
CA PRO A 132 -8.36 8.07 -15.15
C PRO A 132 -7.24 9.11 -15.25
N GLU A 133 -7.13 9.83 -16.36
CA GLU A 133 -6.00 10.73 -16.61
C GLU A 133 -6.13 12.05 -15.83
N THR A 134 -7.23 12.77 -16.02
CA THR A 134 -7.47 14.03 -15.28
C THR A 134 -7.53 13.79 -13.77
N SER A 135 -8.11 12.66 -13.36
CA SER A 135 -8.23 12.28 -11.95
C SER A 135 -6.87 12.01 -11.30
N CYS A 136 -5.96 11.31 -11.98
CA CYS A 136 -4.60 11.10 -11.48
C CYS A 136 -3.91 12.44 -11.22
N GLN A 137 -3.89 13.34 -12.22
CA GLN A 137 -3.21 14.63 -12.08
C GLN A 137 -3.82 15.50 -10.97
N LYS A 138 -5.15 15.56 -10.90
CA LYS A 138 -5.87 16.36 -9.91
C LYS A 138 -5.60 15.87 -8.49
N LEU A 139 -5.70 14.55 -8.26
CA LEU A 139 -5.44 13.94 -6.95
C LEU A 139 -3.98 14.11 -6.53
N GLU A 140 -3.00 13.88 -7.42
CA GLU A 140 -1.58 14.04 -7.10
C GLU A 140 -1.23 15.50 -6.75
N ASN A 141 -1.80 16.47 -7.47
CA ASN A 141 -1.58 17.89 -7.18
C ASN A 141 -2.09 18.26 -5.77
N ILE A 142 -3.34 17.88 -5.45
CA ILE A 142 -3.94 18.16 -4.13
C ILE A 142 -3.12 17.50 -3.02
N LEU A 143 -2.71 16.24 -3.21
CA LEU A 143 -1.89 15.51 -2.24
C LEU A 143 -0.49 16.14 -2.06
N SER A 144 0.15 16.58 -3.14
CA SER A 144 1.45 17.27 -3.10
C SER A 144 1.36 18.61 -2.38
N GLU A 145 0.32 19.39 -2.63
CA GLU A 145 0.08 20.67 -1.93
C GLU A 145 -0.09 20.45 -0.43
N CYS A 146 -0.79 19.39 -0.02
CA CYS A 146 -1.00 19.04 1.38
C CYS A 146 0.26 18.59 2.13
N LEU A 147 1.31 18.16 1.43
CA LEU A 147 2.53 17.61 2.04
C LEU A 147 3.69 18.61 2.06
N GLN A 148 3.71 19.57 1.14
CA GLN A 148 4.77 20.59 1.04
C GLN A 148 4.66 21.72 2.07
N ASP A 149 3.47 21.94 2.64
CA ASP A 149 3.22 22.99 3.65
C ASP A 149 3.89 22.69 5.01
N ASP A 150 4.33 21.44 5.25
CA ASP A 150 5.10 21.07 6.46
C ASP A 150 6.51 21.70 6.52
N ARG A 151 7.00 22.28 5.41
CA ARG A 151 8.29 22.99 5.31
C ARG A 151 8.23 24.46 5.76
N LEU A 152 7.05 25.00 6.09
CA LEU A 152 6.92 26.33 6.68
C LEU A 152 7.32 26.35 8.16
N LYS A 153 7.77 27.51 8.65
CA LYS A 153 8.15 27.70 10.05
C LYS A 153 6.99 27.29 10.97
N PRO A 154 7.25 26.69 12.15
CA PRO A 154 6.19 26.21 13.07
C PRO A 154 5.14 27.25 13.49
N GLN A 155 5.44 28.54 13.34
CA GLN A 155 4.55 29.66 13.65
C GLN A 155 3.60 30.05 12.50
N GLU A 156 3.82 29.54 11.28
CA GLU A 156 3.06 29.86 10.07
C GLU A 156 2.29 28.65 9.51
N ARG A 157 2.44 27.46 10.12
CA ARG A 157 1.76 26.24 9.68
C ARG A 157 0.24 26.39 9.84
N PRO A 158 -0.54 26.38 8.75
CA PRO A 158 -1.97 26.20 8.88
C PRO A 158 -2.24 24.76 9.35
N SER A 159 -3.29 24.58 10.16
CA SER A 159 -3.69 23.30 10.75
C SER A 159 -4.32 22.32 9.73
N SER A 160 -3.99 22.45 8.44
CA SER A 160 -4.79 21.99 7.28
C SER A 160 -4.18 20.85 6.47
N ASN A 161 -3.06 20.27 6.90
CA ASN A 161 -2.40 19.20 6.13
C ASN A 161 -3.11 17.86 6.29
N LEU A 162 -3.61 17.32 5.18
CA LEU A 162 -4.11 15.96 5.07
C LEU A 162 -2.96 14.98 5.28
N GLN A 163 -2.89 14.39 6.47
CA GLN A 163 -1.89 13.38 6.79
C GLN A 163 -2.00 12.18 5.82
N PRO A 164 -0.89 11.47 5.52
CA PRO A 164 -0.91 10.30 4.66
C PRO A 164 -1.86 9.17 5.10
N LEU A 165 -2.19 9.13 6.40
CA LEU A 165 -3.08 8.15 6.98
C LEU A 165 -4.54 8.63 7.11
N HIS A 166 -4.85 9.85 6.66
CA HIS A 166 -6.22 10.36 6.63
C HIS A 166 -7.09 9.54 5.68
N HIS A 167 -8.36 9.30 6.01
CA HIS A 167 -9.23 8.41 5.22
C HIS A 167 -9.38 8.85 3.74
N LEU A 168 -9.43 10.16 3.47
CA LEU A 168 -9.43 10.68 2.09
C LEU A 168 -8.12 10.39 1.36
N SER A 169 -6.96 10.47 2.04
CA SER A 169 -5.67 10.11 1.46
C SER A 169 -5.65 8.61 1.10
N LEU A 170 -6.16 7.75 1.98
CA LEU A 170 -6.27 6.31 1.70
C LEU A 170 -7.18 6.03 0.47
N ASN A 171 -8.32 6.71 0.38
CA ASN A 171 -9.21 6.62 -0.78
C ASN A 171 -8.53 7.11 -2.06
N ALA A 172 -7.79 8.21 -1.98
CA ALA A 172 -7.02 8.72 -3.10
C ALA A 172 -5.95 7.71 -3.55
N TYR A 173 -5.27 7.02 -2.63
CA TYR A 173 -4.30 5.97 -3.00
C TYR A 173 -4.97 4.78 -3.68
N ILE A 174 -6.15 4.37 -3.23
CA ILE A 174 -6.95 3.32 -3.88
C ILE A 174 -7.25 3.72 -5.33
N ILE A 175 -7.71 4.95 -5.54
CA ILE A 175 -8.06 5.48 -6.87
C ILE A 175 -6.81 5.63 -7.75
N LEU A 176 -5.73 6.19 -7.22
CA LEU A 176 -4.49 6.38 -7.98
C LEU A 176 -3.89 5.02 -8.39
N ALA A 177 -3.86 4.05 -7.47
CA ALA A 177 -3.43 2.69 -7.78
C ALA A 177 -4.26 2.07 -8.92
N SER A 178 -5.59 2.18 -8.88
CA SER A 178 -6.46 1.61 -9.91
C SER A 178 -6.39 2.38 -11.24
N ALA A 179 -6.43 3.71 -11.19
CA ALA A 179 -6.41 4.58 -12.37
C ALA A 179 -5.12 4.40 -13.17
N TYR A 180 -3.95 4.42 -12.52
CA TYR A 180 -2.68 4.15 -13.21
C TYR A 180 -2.61 2.74 -13.79
N LYS A 181 -3.17 1.72 -13.11
CA LYS A 181 -3.24 0.35 -13.64
C LYS A 181 -4.10 0.29 -14.90
N ILE A 182 -5.27 0.94 -14.90
CA ILE A 182 -6.16 1.01 -16.06
C ILE A 182 -5.48 1.74 -17.22
N ARG A 183 -4.82 2.87 -16.97
CA ARG A 183 -4.08 3.60 -18.01
C ARG A 183 -2.97 2.74 -18.62
N ALA A 184 -2.21 2.01 -17.81
CA ALA A 184 -1.19 1.08 -18.30
C ALA A 184 -1.78 -0.01 -19.21
N ILE A 185 -2.91 -0.62 -18.81
CA ILE A 185 -3.59 -1.65 -19.61
C ILE A 185 -4.12 -1.07 -20.92
N ASN A 186 -4.76 0.11 -20.87
CA ASN A 186 -5.34 0.76 -22.05
C ASN A 186 -4.26 1.13 -23.07
N LEU A 187 -3.12 1.68 -22.62
CA LEU A 187 -1.99 2.00 -23.51
C LEU A 187 -1.46 0.74 -24.22
N LEU A 188 -1.32 -0.38 -23.50
CA LEU A 188 -0.87 -1.65 -24.09
C LEU A 188 -1.90 -2.26 -25.05
N ALA A 189 -3.19 -2.00 -24.85
CA ALA A 189 -4.25 -2.51 -25.70
C ALA A 189 -4.35 -1.76 -27.04
N ILE A 190 -4.07 -0.45 -27.03
CA ILE A 190 -4.27 0.43 -28.19
C ILE A 190 -2.97 0.56 -29.02
N HIS A 191 -1.80 0.54 -28.39
CA HIS A 191 -0.54 0.88 -29.03
C HIS A 191 0.49 -0.25 -28.93
N SER A 192 1.19 -0.54 -30.04
CA SER A 192 2.21 -1.59 -30.12
C SER A 192 3.65 -1.06 -30.14
N GLU A 193 3.83 0.25 -30.27
CA GLU A 193 5.13 0.92 -30.36
C GLU A 193 5.91 0.85 -29.04
N VAL A 194 7.24 0.99 -29.13
CA VAL A 194 8.15 0.85 -27.99
C VAL A 194 7.92 1.95 -26.94
N ASP A 195 7.66 3.18 -27.38
CA ASP A 195 7.47 4.33 -26.48
C ASP A 195 6.22 4.15 -25.59
N TYR A 196 5.09 3.75 -26.18
CA TYR A 196 3.87 3.47 -25.41
C TYR A 196 4.02 2.29 -24.45
N LYS A 197 4.85 1.28 -24.79
CA LYS A 197 5.16 0.18 -23.86
C LYS A 197 5.93 0.69 -22.65
N LEU A 198 6.91 1.57 -22.86
CA LEU A 198 7.69 2.18 -21.77
C LEU A 198 6.81 3.07 -20.89
N GLU A 199 5.92 3.85 -21.50
CA GLU A 199 4.96 4.69 -20.78
C GLU A 199 3.99 3.83 -19.94
N ALA A 200 3.39 2.80 -20.53
CA ALA A 200 2.52 1.87 -19.80
C ALA A 200 3.26 1.19 -18.64
N PHE A 201 4.52 0.84 -18.83
CA PHE A 201 5.36 0.28 -17.79
C PHE A 201 5.62 1.28 -16.64
N ASN A 202 5.86 2.56 -16.94
CA ASN A 202 5.96 3.61 -15.92
C ASN A 202 4.65 3.80 -15.16
N MET A 203 3.51 3.80 -15.85
CA MET A 203 2.20 3.84 -15.19
C MET A 203 1.98 2.64 -14.26
N HIS A 204 2.40 1.44 -14.68
CA HIS A 204 2.32 0.24 -13.82
C HIS A 204 3.24 0.34 -12.59
N ARG A 205 4.41 0.98 -12.70
CA ARG A 205 5.28 1.30 -11.55
C ARG A 205 4.59 2.23 -10.56
N THR A 206 3.99 3.32 -11.05
CA THR A 206 3.29 4.29 -10.21
C THR A 206 2.08 3.66 -9.51
N SER A 207 1.29 2.86 -10.24
CA SER A 207 0.20 2.07 -9.66
C SER A 207 0.68 1.17 -8.52
N THR A 208 1.81 0.49 -8.74
CA THR A 208 2.43 -0.39 -7.74
C THR A 208 2.93 0.40 -6.53
N ALA A 209 3.47 1.59 -6.74
CA ALA A 209 3.94 2.48 -5.66
C ALA A 209 2.79 2.93 -4.74
N TYR A 210 1.66 3.38 -5.31
CA TYR A 210 0.47 3.73 -4.51
C TYR A 210 -0.13 2.52 -3.81
N SER A 211 -0.14 1.36 -4.47
CA SER A 211 -0.58 0.11 -3.84
C SER A 211 0.28 -0.23 -2.62
N LEU A 212 1.61 -0.07 -2.73
CA LEU A 212 2.56 -0.33 -1.65
C LEU A 212 2.38 0.63 -0.48
N LEU A 213 2.23 1.93 -0.78
CA LEU A 213 1.95 2.96 0.22
C LEU A 213 0.65 2.67 0.98
N LEU A 214 -0.42 2.30 0.27
CA LEU A 214 -1.70 1.93 0.85
C LEU A 214 -1.58 0.67 1.74
N ALA A 215 -0.87 -0.35 1.28
CA ALA A 215 -0.66 -1.57 2.06
C ALA A 215 0.11 -1.29 3.36
N GLY A 216 1.16 -0.46 3.29
CA GLY A 216 1.90 -0.02 4.47
C GLY A 216 1.04 0.81 5.43
N ALA A 217 0.28 1.77 4.91
CA ALA A 217 -0.61 2.63 5.69
C ALA A 217 -1.66 1.80 6.45
N VAL A 218 -2.34 0.90 5.74
CA VAL A 218 -3.37 0.04 6.33
C VAL A 218 -2.76 -0.98 7.28
N HIS A 219 -1.56 -1.48 7.01
CA HIS A 219 -0.83 -2.35 7.94
C HIS A 219 -0.53 -1.62 9.26
N HIS A 220 -0.07 -0.36 9.19
CA HIS A 220 0.19 0.47 10.36
C HIS A 220 -1.07 0.70 11.20
N LEU A 221 -2.23 0.90 10.57
CA LEU A 221 -3.52 1.02 11.25
C LEU A 221 -4.03 -0.32 11.81
N PHE A 222 -3.71 -1.43 11.14
CA PHE A 222 -4.10 -2.78 11.54
C PHE A 222 -3.41 -3.26 12.82
N VAL A 223 -2.15 -2.88 13.06
CA VAL A 223 -1.42 -3.27 14.27
C VAL A 223 -2.16 -2.91 15.58
N PRO A 224 -2.64 -1.67 15.77
CA PRO A 224 -3.46 -1.31 16.94
C PRO A 224 -4.95 -1.69 16.81
N GLU A 225 -5.48 -1.93 15.61
CA GLU A 225 -6.88 -2.27 15.37
C GLU A 225 -7.02 -3.53 14.48
N THR A 226 -7.03 -4.69 15.13
CA THR A 226 -6.98 -5.99 14.46
C THR A 226 -8.18 -6.30 13.57
N SER A 227 -9.30 -5.56 13.71
CA SER A 227 -10.45 -5.68 12.80
C SER A 227 -10.09 -5.30 11.35
N LEU A 228 -8.99 -4.58 11.12
CA LEU A 228 -8.46 -4.23 9.80
C LEU A 228 -7.61 -5.34 9.14
N ILE A 229 -7.57 -6.55 9.72
CA ILE A 229 -6.78 -7.65 9.15
C ILE A 229 -7.17 -8.01 7.71
N VAL A 230 -8.46 -7.92 7.38
CA VAL A 230 -9.00 -8.24 6.05
C VAL A 230 -8.47 -7.26 4.99
N PRO A 231 -8.67 -5.93 5.13
CA PRO A 231 -8.10 -4.99 4.17
C PRO A 231 -6.56 -5.05 4.12
N ALA A 232 -5.88 -5.26 5.25
CA ALA A 232 -4.42 -5.43 5.26
C ALA A 232 -3.97 -6.66 4.44
N ALA A 233 -4.61 -7.81 4.62
CA ALA A 233 -4.33 -9.03 3.84
C ALA A 233 -4.49 -8.77 2.34
N ASN A 234 -5.60 -8.13 1.99
CA ASN A 234 -5.92 -7.80 0.62
C ASN A 234 -4.87 -6.88 -0.01
N PHE A 235 -4.58 -5.73 0.60
CA PHE A 235 -3.61 -4.81 0.01
C PHE A 235 -2.20 -5.40 -0.12
N TRP A 236 -1.75 -6.24 0.83
CA TRP A 236 -0.49 -6.95 0.68
C TRP A 236 -0.47 -7.95 -0.49
N ILE A 237 -1.57 -8.68 -0.72
CA ILE A 237 -1.71 -9.55 -1.90
C ILE A 237 -1.67 -8.72 -3.18
N SER A 238 -2.33 -7.55 -3.21
CA SER A 238 -2.39 -6.64 -4.37
C SER A 238 -1.02 -6.20 -4.81
N VAL A 239 -0.24 -5.76 -3.83
CA VAL A 239 1.13 -5.27 -4.00
C VAL A 239 2.03 -6.40 -4.46
N GLY A 240 1.90 -7.57 -3.82
CA GLY A 240 2.63 -8.77 -4.20
C GLY A 240 2.40 -9.14 -5.66
N GLU A 241 1.14 -9.20 -6.10
CA GLU A 241 0.79 -9.47 -7.50
C GLU A 241 1.37 -8.40 -8.44
N SER A 242 1.21 -7.12 -8.12
CA SER A 242 1.63 -6.01 -8.97
C SER A 242 3.15 -5.95 -9.14
N LEU A 243 3.91 -6.19 -8.07
CA LEU A 243 5.38 -6.29 -8.08
C LEU A 243 5.87 -7.52 -8.86
N LEU A 244 5.21 -8.67 -8.70
CA LEU A 244 5.54 -9.87 -9.48
C LEU A 244 5.25 -9.67 -10.97
N SER A 245 4.13 -9.00 -11.30
CA SER A 245 3.80 -8.63 -12.68
C SER A 245 4.84 -7.68 -13.27
N LEU A 246 5.23 -6.64 -12.52
CA LEU A 246 6.23 -5.65 -12.92
C LEU A 246 7.60 -6.30 -13.16
N SER A 247 8.08 -7.12 -12.21
CA SER A 247 9.36 -7.83 -12.33
C SER A 247 9.36 -8.88 -13.43
N ARG A 248 8.21 -9.45 -13.82
CA ARG A 248 8.09 -10.39 -14.94
C ARG A 248 7.90 -9.70 -16.29
N SER A 249 7.63 -8.39 -16.33
CA SER A 249 7.39 -7.65 -17.56
C SER A 249 8.57 -7.74 -18.54
N LEU A 250 8.28 -8.02 -19.81
CA LEU A 250 9.27 -8.03 -20.89
C LEU A 250 9.76 -6.60 -21.22
N THR A 251 8.95 -5.59 -20.92
CA THR A 251 9.32 -4.18 -21.09
C THR A 251 10.46 -3.75 -20.15
N TRP A 252 10.69 -4.50 -19.06
CA TRP A 252 11.87 -4.31 -18.22
C TRP A 252 13.18 -4.50 -19.01
N ASN A 253 13.17 -5.29 -20.08
CA ASN A 253 14.35 -5.46 -20.94
C ASN A 253 14.55 -4.28 -21.90
N LEU A 254 13.52 -3.47 -22.13
CA LEU A 254 13.56 -2.28 -23.00
C LEU A 254 14.16 -1.06 -22.29
N THR A 255 14.18 -1.03 -20.96
CA THR A 255 14.89 0.00 -20.17
C THR A 255 16.40 -0.20 -20.16
N VAL A 256 16.91 -1.28 -20.76
CA VAL A 256 18.34 -1.57 -20.88
C VAL A 256 18.78 -1.18 -22.30
N GLU A 257 19.60 -0.14 -22.43
CA GLU A 257 20.18 0.24 -23.73
C GLU A 257 20.90 -0.95 -24.38
N GLN A 258 20.52 -1.25 -25.62
CA GLN A 258 21.21 -2.05 -26.64
C GLN A 258 22.15 -3.15 -26.10
N GLY A 259 21.56 -4.25 -25.63
CA GLY A 259 22.26 -5.51 -25.40
C GLY A 259 21.30 -6.67 -25.61
N LYS A 260 21.72 -7.69 -26.39
CA LYS A 260 20.97 -8.87 -26.85
C LYS A 260 19.87 -9.37 -25.88
N PRO A 261 18.74 -9.89 -26.41
CA PRO A 261 17.64 -10.40 -25.59
C PRO A 261 18.14 -11.56 -24.72
N HIS A 262 18.43 -11.29 -23.45
CA HIS A 262 18.67 -12.34 -22.49
C HIS A 262 17.31 -12.80 -21.97
N SER A 263 16.95 -14.02 -22.34
CA SER A 263 15.83 -14.78 -21.76
C SER A 263 16.17 -15.14 -20.31
N ASN A 264 16.28 -14.16 -19.43
CA ASN A 264 16.45 -14.42 -18.00
C ASN A 264 15.07 -14.43 -17.37
N LEU A 265 14.33 -15.51 -17.62
CA LEU A 265 13.18 -15.85 -16.80
C LEU A 265 13.71 -15.99 -15.37
N ILE A 266 13.19 -15.18 -14.45
CA ILE A 266 13.53 -15.26 -13.03
C ILE A 266 13.13 -16.66 -12.56
N SER A 267 14.11 -17.54 -12.36
CA SER A 267 13.87 -18.92 -11.96
C SER A 267 13.34 -18.97 -10.53
N LEU A 268 12.56 -20.01 -10.23
CA LEU A 268 12.07 -20.27 -8.87
C LEU A 268 13.24 -20.23 -7.85
N SER A 269 14.44 -20.71 -8.17
CA SER A 269 15.60 -20.62 -7.26
C SER A 269 15.98 -19.20 -6.75
N SER A 270 15.38 -18.12 -7.28
CA SER A 270 15.52 -16.74 -6.80
C SER A 270 14.50 -16.29 -5.75
N TYR A 271 13.48 -17.12 -5.39
CA TYR A 271 12.52 -16.79 -4.32
C TYR A 271 13.15 -16.77 -2.92
N GLY A 272 14.34 -17.38 -2.76
CA GLY A 272 15.03 -17.48 -1.49
C GLY A 272 15.51 -16.12 -1.01
N CYS A 273 14.94 -15.64 0.10
CA CYS A 273 15.47 -14.47 0.78
C CYS A 273 16.69 -14.90 1.61
N GLY A 274 17.90 -14.66 1.11
CA GLY A 274 19.14 -14.90 1.87
C GLY A 274 19.22 -14.11 3.19
N ARG A 275 18.32 -13.14 3.39
CA ARG A 275 18.24 -12.29 4.58
C ARG A 275 17.22 -12.79 5.62
N CYS A 276 16.30 -13.70 5.29
CA CYS A 276 15.39 -14.29 6.28
C CYS A 276 14.80 -15.65 5.88
N SER A 277 14.62 -16.54 6.86
CA SER A 277 13.90 -17.82 6.70
C SER A 277 12.36 -17.67 6.73
N LEU A 278 11.87 -16.45 6.52
CA LEU A 278 10.44 -16.13 6.61
C LEU A 278 9.67 -16.77 5.46
N MET A 279 10.25 -16.80 4.27
CA MET A 279 9.62 -17.35 3.06
C MET A 279 9.27 -18.82 3.26
N ASP A 280 10.24 -19.63 3.69
CA ASP A 280 10.04 -21.07 3.96
C ASP A 280 8.97 -21.32 5.03
N LYS A 281 8.91 -20.48 6.06
CA LYS A 281 7.90 -20.57 7.12
C LYS A 281 6.50 -20.21 6.64
N LEU A 282 6.36 -19.13 5.88
CA LEU A 282 5.09 -18.68 5.32
C LEU A 282 4.58 -19.69 4.28
N GLU A 283 5.48 -20.19 3.43
CA GLU A 283 5.20 -21.22 2.46
C GLU A 283 4.77 -22.53 3.13
N ALA A 284 5.47 -23.00 4.16
CA ALA A 284 5.06 -24.17 4.93
C ALA A 284 3.67 -24.00 5.56
N ASN A 285 3.36 -22.83 6.13
CA ASN A 285 2.05 -22.51 6.69
C ASN A 285 0.94 -22.47 5.62
N LEU A 286 1.29 -22.05 4.39
CA LEU A 286 0.38 -22.06 3.26
C LEU A 286 0.13 -23.49 2.76
N ILE A 287 1.17 -24.30 2.57
CA ILE A 287 1.09 -25.64 1.95
C ILE A 287 0.50 -26.68 2.91
N CYS A 288 0.97 -26.74 4.14
CA CYS A 288 0.58 -27.77 5.10
C CYS A 288 0.34 -27.11 6.47
N PRO A 289 -0.90 -26.68 6.75
CA PRO A 289 -1.25 -26.19 8.07
C PRO A 289 -1.13 -27.38 9.00
N LYS A 290 -0.03 -27.50 9.75
CA LYS A 290 0.05 -28.52 10.80
C LYS A 290 -1.19 -28.32 11.68
N ALA A 291 -1.91 -29.40 11.94
CA ALA A 291 -3.11 -29.44 12.79
C ALA A 291 -2.89 -29.01 14.25
N ASN A 292 -1.75 -28.39 14.55
CA ASN A 292 -1.33 -28.01 15.89
C ASN A 292 -1.20 -26.48 15.97
N SER A 293 -1.95 -25.95 16.93
CA SER A 293 -1.94 -24.59 17.46
C SER A 293 -2.57 -23.52 16.58
N ILE A 294 -3.70 -23.00 17.07
CA ILE A 294 -3.95 -21.56 17.18
C ILE A 294 -2.58 -20.85 17.15
N LEU A 295 -2.21 -20.20 16.05
CA LEU A 295 -1.01 -19.37 16.04
C LEU A 295 -1.25 -18.34 17.14
N GLY A 296 -0.55 -18.51 18.26
CA GLY A 296 -0.66 -17.59 19.39
C GLY A 296 -0.32 -16.19 18.91
N GLN A 297 -0.84 -15.19 19.62
CA GLN A 297 -0.54 -13.78 19.35
C GLN A 297 0.97 -13.53 19.18
N ASP A 298 1.80 -14.25 19.95
CA ASP A 298 3.26 -14.18 19.88
C ASP A 298 3.84 -14.62 18.53
N ALA A 299 3.33 -15.71 17.96
CA ALA A 299 3.78 -16.22 16.67
C ALA A 299 3.37 -15.27 15.53
N PHE A 300 2.16 -14.71 15.61
CA PHE A 300 1.71 -13.66 14.68
C PHE A 300 2.60 -12.41 14.76
N ASN A 301 2.90 -11.94 15.98
CA ASN A 301 3.76 -10.78 16.20
C ASN A 301 5.18 -11.02 15.67
N GLU A 302 5.74 -12.22 15.90
CA GLU A 302 7.08 -12.59 15.41
C GLU A 302 7.12 -12.60 13.87
N ILE A 303 6.13 -13.22 13.22
CA ILE A 303 6.03 -13.28 11.75
C ILE A 303 5.90 -11.87 11.17
N SER A 304 5.00 -11.06 11.71
CA SER A 304 4.76 -9.69 11.23
C SER A 304 5.98 -8.80 11.41
N LYS A 305 6.67 -8.90 12.55
CA LYS A 305 7.92 -8.18 12.78
C LYS A 305 9.00 -8.60 11.78
N LYS A 306 9.22 -9.90 11.58
CA LYS A 306 10.21 -10.40 10.61
C LYS A 306 9.89 -9.98 9.18
N PHE A 307 8.61 -9.92 8.83
CA PHE A 307 8.17 -9.40 7.54
C PHE A 307 8.56 -7.93 7.38
N LEU A 308 8.17 -7.07 8.34
CA LEU A 308 8.49 -5.64 8.32
C LEU A 308 10.01 -5.39 8.30
N ASP A 309 10.78 -6.07 9.15
CA ASP A 309 12.24 -5.96 9.18
C ASP A 309 12.85 -6.33 7.81
N CYS A 310 12.32 -7.35 7.15
CA CYS A 310 12.80 -7.79 5.85
C CYS A 310 12.48 -6.79 4.74
N ILE A 311 11.21 -6.35 4.63
CA ILE A 311 10.83 -5.39 3.58
C ILE A 311 11.54 -4.05 3.79
N SER A 312 11.77 -3.60 5.03
CA SER A 312 12.50 -2.35 5.33
C SER A 312 13.94 -2.37 4.82
N MET A 313 14.56 -3.54 4.70
CA MET A 313 15.89 -3.68 4.09
C MET A 313 15.86 -3.76 2.56
N ILE A 314 14.74 -4.16 1.98
CA ILE A 314 14.57 -4.38 0.54
C ILE A 314 14.08 -3.09 -0.15
N LEU A 315 13.16 -2.37 0.49
CA LEU A 315 12.49 -1.18 -0.02
C LEU A 315 13.45 -0.09 -0.52
N PRO A 316 14.52 0.29 0.20
CA PRO A 316 15.41 1.36 -0.24
C PRO A 316 16.08 1.09 -1.59
N GLU A 317 16.24 -0.19 -1.96
CA GLU A 317 16.84 -0.58 -3.25
C GLU A 317 15.85 -0.43 -4.42
N VAL A 318 14.53 -0.35 -4.18
CA VAL A 318 13.49 -0.37 -5.24
C VAL A 318 12.53 0.80 -5.21
N TRP A 319 12.33 1.45 -4.05
CA TRP A 319 11.41 2.56 -3.88
C TRP A 319 11.72 3.76 -4.80
N PRO A 320 12.98 4.23 -4.94
CA PRO A 320 13.31 5.32 -5.85
C PRO A 320 12.95 5.01 -7.31
N SER A 321 13.04 3.73 -7.69
CA SER A 321 12.63 3.25 -9.00
C SER A 321 11.10 3.27 -9.12
N LEU A 322 10.35 2.83 -8.12
CA LEU A 322 8.87 2.82 -8.20
C LEU A 322 8.25 4.22 -8.30
N ILE A 323 8.88 5.24 -7.71
CA ILE A 323 8.32 6.61 -7.60
C ILE A 323 8.84 7.60 -8.64
N SER A 324 9.69 7.14 -9.57
CA SER A 324 10.33 8.03 -10.57
C SER A 324 9.27 8.80 -11.36
N GLY A 325 9.36 10.14 -11.34
CA GLY A 325 8.44 11.03 -12.05
C GLY A 325 7.25 11.57 -11.23
N HIS A 326 7.04 11.12 -9.99
CA HIS A 326 5.88 11.53 -9.17
C HIS A 326 6.30 12.32 -7.94
N ASN A 327 5.83 13.56 -7.81
CA ASN A 327 6.29 14.49 -6.77
C ASN A 327 5.79 14.09 -5.37
N TYR A 328 4.50 13.80 -5.23
CA TYR A 328 3.92 13.37 -3.96
C TYR A 328 4.64 12.16 -3.33
N LEU A 329 4.86 11.12 -4.13
CA LEU A 329 5.51 9.88 -3.66
C LEU A 329 6.98 10.07 -3.27
N LYS A 330 7.67 11.08 -3.84
CA LYS A 330 9.06 11.42 -3.46
C LYS A 330 9.15 12.06 -2.07
N ASP A 331 8.09 12.73 -1.63
CA ASP A 331 8.04 13.34 -0.31
C ASP A 331 7.72 12.31 0.79
N ILE A 332 7.31 11.08 0.44
CA ILE A 332 7.13 9.99 1.39
C ILE A 332 8.48 9.33 1.72
N CYS A 333 8.94 9.49 2.96
CA CYS A 333 10.21 8.94 3.44
C CYS A 333 10.26 7.41 3.42
N ASP A 334 9.21 6.77 3.96
CA ASP A 334 9.07 5.31 4.01
C ASP A 334 7.59 4.94 3.82
N PRO A 335 7.23 4.14 2.81
CA PRO A 335 5.84 3.78 2.53
C PRO A 335 5.28 2.67 3.42
N VAL A 336 6.08 2.07 4.30
CA VAL A 336 5.66 0.99 5.23
C VAL A 336 5.94 1.29 6.69
N ASP A 337 6.79 2.28 6.99
CA ASP A 337 6.99 2.80 8.34
C ASP A 337 6.44 4.21 8.48
N PHE A 338 5.33 4.35 9.22
CA PHE A 338 4.70 5.65 9.51
C PHE A 338 5.08 6.22 10.88
N ARG A 339 6.12 5.67 11.54
CA ARG A 339 6.60 6.20 12.85
C ARG A 339 7.21 7.60 12.76
N TRP A 340 7.63 8.03 11.56
CA TRP A 340 8.06 9.40 11.31
C TRP A 340 6.94 10.41 11.55
N LEU A 341 5.67 10.03 11.30
CA LEU A 341 4.49 10.83 11.68
C LEU A 341 4.29 10.96 13.20
N ARG A 342 5.10 10.30 14.04
CA ARG A 342 5.05 10.43 15.51
C ARG A 342 6.20 11.27 16.07
N THR A 343 7.22 11.55 15.26
CA THR A 343 8.52 12.02 15.75
C THR A 343 8.96 13.26 14.98
N GLU A 344 8.45 14.44 15.33
CA GLU A 344 9.20 15.68 15.06
C GLU A 344 10.06 16.03 16.28
N ALA A 345 11.15 15.29 16.42
CA ALA A 345 12.41 15.91 16.76
C ALA A 345 13.31 15.67 15.53
N PHE A 346 13.34 16.62 14.61
CA PHE A 346 14.55 16.83 13.83
C PHE A 346 15.64 17.30 14.81
N SER A 347 16.14 16.40 15.65
CA SER A 347 17.48 16.53 16.19
C SER A 347 18.40 16.35 15.00
N SER A 348 19.20 17.37 14.74
CA SER A 348 20.28 17.41 13.74
C SER A 348 21.42 16.42 14.05
N GLU A 349 21.11 15.23 14.53
CA GLU A 349 22.04 14.19 14.96
C GLU A 349 21.48 12.78 14.67
N HIS A 350 20.91 12.58 13.48
CA HIS A 350 21.02 11.27 12.85
C HIS A 350 22.06 11.38 11.73
N SER A 351 23.24 10.88 12.08
CA SER A 351 24.35 10.45 11.23
C SER A 351 24.19 10.79 9.76
N GLN A 352 24.99 11.77 9.33
CA GLN A 352 25.38 11.99 7.95
C GLN A 352 25.77 10.65 7.28
N LEU A 353 24.78 9.98 6.69
CA LEU A 353 24.97 9.36 5.38
C LEU A 353 24.57 10.42 4.38
N HIS A 354 25.43 11.45 4.32
CA HIS A 354 25.57 12.28 3.15
C HIS A 354 26.04 11.32 2.05
N VAL A 355 25.12 10.83 1.21
CA VAL A 355 25.52 10.53 -0.16
C VAL A 355 25.60 11.90 -0.81
N ASP A 356 26.78 12.51 -0.66
CA ASP A 356 27.16 13.71 -1.41
C ASP A 356 26.90 13.41 -2.89
N CYS A 357 25.87 14.07 -3.44
CA CYS A 357 25.82 14.36 -4.85
C CYS A 357 26.81 15.50 -5.14
N THR A 358 28.11 15.22 -4.97
CA THR A 358 29.20 15.98 -5.56
C THR A 358 30.29 15.02 -5.98
N ASP A 359 30.31 14.75 -7.29
CA ASP A 359 31.52 14.72 -8.11
C ASP A 359 32.75 14.04 -7.48
N VAL A 360 32.73 12.70 -7.43
CA VAL A 360 33.99 11.97 -7.61
C VAL A 360 34.25 11.98 -9.11
N GLY A 361 35.08 12.94 -9.50
CA GLY A 361 35.43 13.24 -10.87
C GLY A 361 35.75 12.01 -11.70
N SER A 362 35.20 12.08 -12.92
CA SER A 362 35.77 11.58 -14.15
C SER A 362 37.27 11.25 -14.07
N SER A 363 37.61 10.01 -14.36
CA SER A 363 38.80 9.72 -15.14
C SER A 363 38.41 8.92 -16.38
N CYS A 364 37.54 9.46 -17.23
CA CYS A 364 37.35 9.01 -18.61
C CYS A 364 37.07 10.20 -19.54
N ILE A 365 37.87 11.27 -19.44
CA ILE A 365 38.17 12.07 -20.63
C ILE A 365 39.67 11.94 -20.87
N ASP A 366 40.04 10.81 -21.45
CA ASP A 366 41.07 10.83 -22.47
C ASP A 366 40.54 9.99 -23.62
N GLY A 367 40.53 10.60 -24.82
CA GLY A 367 40.00 10.00 -26.03
C GLY A 367 40.74 8.71 -26.37
N LYS A 368 40.19 7.57 -25.94
CA LYS A 368 40.36 6.23 -26.51
C LYS A 368 39.31 5.32 -25.88
N GLY A 369 38.46 4.75 -26.74
CA GLY A 369 37.24 4.04 -26.34
C GLY A 369 37.44 2.97 -25.27
N CYS A 370 36.67 3.07 -24.18
CA CYS A 370 36.51 2.01 -23.21
C CYS A 370 35.18 1.29 -23.45
N VAL A 371 35.25 -0.01 -23.71
CA VAL A 371 34.16 -0.89 -24.14
C VAL A 371 33.40 -1.51 -22.94
N SER A 372 33.57 -1.02 -21.71
CA SER A 372 33.09 -1.71 -20.50
C SER A 372 31.75 -1.23 -19.88
N CYS A 373 31.13 -0.15 -20.34
CA CYS A 373 30.01 0.48 -19.61
C CYS A 373 28.65 -0.25 -19.66
N ALA A 374 28.40 -1.11 -20.65
CA ALA A 374 27.11 -1.81 -20.78
C ALA A 374 26.92 -2.94 -19.73
N CYS A 375 28.02 -3.55 -19.26
CA CYS A 375 28.00 -4.68 -18.34
C CYS A 375 27.68 -4.31 -16.88
N GLU A 376 27.89 -3.06 -16.48
CA GLU A 376 27.59 -2.57 -15.12
C GLU A 376 26.14 -2.08 -15.03
N ALA A 377 25.66 -1.34 -16.03
CA ALA A 377 24.26 -0.96 -16.15
C ALA A 377 23.32 -2.19 -16.22
N GLY A 378 23.69 -3.20 -17.02
CA GLY A 378 22.95 -4.47 -17.09
C GLY A 378 22.99 -5.32 -15.82
N ARG A 379 23.99 -5.13 -14.94
CA ARG A 379 24.04 -5.81 -13.62
C ARG A 379 23.19 -5.09 -12.58
N CYS A 380 23.14 -3.76 -12.61
CA CYS A 380 22.30 -2.96 -11.71
C CYS A 380 20.81 -3.21 -11.96
N THR A 381 20.36 -3.20 -13.22
CA THR A 381 18.94 -3.41 -13.59
C THR A 381 18.45 -4.83 -13.32
N ASN A 382 19.30 -5.86 -13.50
CA ASN A 382 18.97 -7.24 -13.15
C ASN A 382 18.88 -7.43 -11.63
N ARG A 383 19.70 -6.72 -10.86
CA ARG A 383 19.63 -6.71 -9.40
C ARG A 383 18.32 -6.09 -8.92
N GLU A 384 17.97 -4.89 -9.40
CA GLU A 384 16.69 -4.24 -9.09
C GLU A 384 15.48 -5.12 -9.40
N ARG A 385 15.48 -5.75 -10.60
CA ARG A 385 14.41 -6.67 -11.02
C ARG A 385 14.25 -7.86 -10.07
N THR A 386 15.37 -8.44 -9.63
CA THR A 386 15.39 -9.55 -8.67
C THR A 386 14.90 -9.09 -7.30
N THR A 387 15.32 -7.90 -6.85
CA THR A 387 14.89 -7.30 -5.60
C THR A 387 13.39 -7.00 -5.59
N LEU A 388 12.83 -6.51 -6.70
CA LEU A 388 11.38 -6.32 -6.88
C LEU A 388 10.62 -7.64 -6.80
N PHE A 389 11.14 -8.68 -7.45
CA PHE A 389 10.55 -10.02 -7.39
C PHE A 389 10.54 -10.56 -5.95
N GLN A 390 11.64 -10.38 -5.22
CA GLN A 390 11.74 -10.77 -3.80
C GLN A 390 10.74 -9.99 -2.94
N LEU A 391 10.66 -8.66 -3.11
CA LEU A 391 9.68 -7.84 -2.40
C LEU A 391 8.25 -8.30 -2.68
N GLY A 392 7.92 -8.52 -3.95
CA GLY A 392 6.60 -9.01 -4.37
C GLY A 392 6.26 -10.35 -3.75
N SER A 393 7.23 -11.27 -3.70
CA SER A 393 7.07 -12.58 -3.07
C SER A 393 6.82 -12.45 -1.56
N HIS A 394 7.55 -11.57 -0.87
CA HIS A 394 7.34 -11.29 0.55
C HIS A 394 5.94 -10.74 0.83
N CYS A 395 5.52 -9.71 0.10
CA CYS A 395 4.20 -9.10 0.22
C CYS A 395 3.09 -10.13 -0.03
N LEU A 396 3.21 -10.92 -1.08
CA LEU A 396 2.22 -11.92 -1.46
C LEU A 396 2.10 -13.04 -0.43
N LEU A 397 3.21 -13.56 0.08
CA LEU A 397 3.21 -14.60 1.12
C LEU A 397 2.67 -14.08 2.45
N TYR A 398 3.04 -12.86 2.84
CA TYR A 398 2.54 -12.26 4.07
C TYR A 398 1.04 -11.98 4.00
N GLY A 399 0.56 -11.38 2.90
CA GLY A 399 -0.86 -11.20 2.65
C GLY A 399 -1.61 -12.54 2.57
N GLY A 400 -1.02 -13.56 1.96
CA GLY A 400 -1.52 -14.93 1.97
C GLY A 400 -1.65 -15.52 3.38
N TYR A 401 -0.66 -15.28 4.25
CA TYR A 401 -0.71 -15.67 5.65
C TYR A 401 -1.84 -14.96 6.40
N LEU A 402 -1.99 -13.65 6.26
CA LEU A 402 -3.13 -12.92 6.84
C LEU A 402 -4.47 -13.44 6.30
N SER A 403 -4.54 -13.76 5.01
CA SER A 403 -5.71 -14.39 4.38
C SER A 403 -6.00 -15.78 4.96
N THR A 404 -4.99 -16.56 5.35
CA THR A 404 -5.23 -17.85 6.04
C THR A 404 -5.88 -17.66 7.41
N ILE A 405 -5.59 -16.55 8.10
CA ILE A 405 -6.25 -16.20 9.37
C ILE A 405 -7.70 -15.80 9.11
N CYS A 406 -7.95 -14.99 8.08
CA CYS A 406 -9.29 -14.44 7.80
C CYS A 406 -10.24 -15.47 7.14
N TYR A 407 -9.70 -16.20 6.17
CA TYR A 407 -10.45 -17.05 5.27
C TYR A 407 -10.03 -18.53 5.35
N GLY A 408 -9.02 -18.91 6.12
CA GLY A 408 -8.54 -20.29 6.16
C GLY A 408 -7.66 -20.69 4.96
N CYS A 409 -6.99 -21.82 5.11
CA CYS A 409 -5.91 -22.26 4.23
C CYS A 409 -6.37 -22.74 2.84
N CYS A 410 -7.65 -23.08 2.70
CA CYS A 410 -8.28 -23.55 1.47
C CYS A 410 -9.21 -22.51 0.84
N SER A 411 -9.09 -21.24 1.23
CA SER A 411 -9.88 -20.16 0.60
C SER A 411 -9.43 -19.93 -0.85
N LEU A 412 -10.32 -19.37 -1.67
CA LEU A 412 -9.99 -18.97 -3.04
C LEU A 412 -8.81 -17.98 -3.05
N LEU A 413 -8.83 -16.99 -2.15
CA LEU A 413 -7.79 -15.96 -2.05
C LEU A 413 -6.43 -16.57 -1.66
N THR A 414 -6.42 -17.52 -0.74
CA THR A 414 -5.21 -18.25 -0.33
C THR A 414 -4.69 -19.15 -1.45
N SER A 415 -5.58 -19.80 -2.21
CA SER A 415 -5.21 -20.59 -3.39
C SER A 415 -4.71 -19.72 -4.53
N TYR A 416 -5.32 -18.55 -4.72
CA TYR A 416 -4.92 -17.55 -5.71
C TYR A 416 -3.52 -17.00 -5.41
N SER A 417 -3.23 -16.61 -4.16
CA SER A 417 -1.90 -16.14 -3.77
C SER A 417 -0.83 -17.21 -3.96
N LYS A 418 -1.13 -18.49 -3.66
CA LYS A 418 -0.26 -19.63 -3.99
C LYS A 418 -0.03 -19.74 -5.49
N ASN A 419 -1.09 -19.71 -6.28
CA ASN A 419 -1.03 -19.84 -7.72
C ASN A 419 -0.20 -18.72 -8.36
N LEU A 420 -0.23 -17.49 -7.85
CA LEU A 420 0.62 -16.40 -8.37
C LEU A 420 2.13 -16.65 -8.20
N LEU A 421 2.52 -17.43 -7.19
CA LEU A 421 3.90 -17.86 -6.97
C LEU A 421 4.27 -19.04 -7.88
N TYR A 422 3.41 -20.07 -7.97
CA TYR A 422 3.73 -21.34 -8.66
C TYR A 422 3.29 -21.44 -10.14
N ASN A 423 2.26 -20.71 -10.59
CA ASN A 423 1.84 -20.72 -12.01
C ASN A 423 2.78 -19.90 -12.92
N ALA A 424 3.94 -19.47 -12.43
CA ALA A 424 5.03 -18.93 -13.23
C ALA A 424 5.57 -19.93 -14.28
N GLU A 425 5.17 -21.21 -14.22
CA GLU A 425 5.64 -22.26 -15.14
C GLU A 425 4.61 -22.73 -16.19
N LYS A 426 3.35 -22.26 -16.18
CA LYS A 426 2.31 -22.79 -17.10
C LYS A 426 2.00 -21.94 -18.35
N CYS A 427 2.64 -20.79 -18.50
CA CYS A 427 2.64 -20.04 -19.76
C CYS A 427 4.01 -20.15 -20.41
N SER A 428 4.30 -21.35 -20.93
CA SER A 428 5.41 -21.63 -21.84
C SER A 428 4.84 -22.07 -23.18
#